data_AF-A0A351TLU3-F1
#
_entry.id   AF-A0A351TLU3-F1
#
_cell.length_a   1.000
_cell.length_b   1.000
_cell.length_c   1.000
_cell.angle_alpha   90.00
_cell.angle_beta   90.00
_cell.angle_gamma   90.00
#
_symmetry.space_group_name_H-M   'P 1'
#
loop_
_entity.id
_entity.type
_entity.pdbx_description
1 polymer ?
#
loop_
_entity_poly.entity_id
_entity_poly.type
_entity_poly.pdbx_seq_one_letter_code
_entity_poly.pdbx_strand_id
1 'polypeptide(L)'
;MVSAALFERGSRAEALQLWEEVWDYPEKHKWKERTMAMILPQAAILGIRMASVPDGLGEPAAARGITLDSMAARGQEALEMLRRNGCHCYALPLLDCLCELDASLFGEPGYLEQVTAFRQMFLDMYAWVGYPGYRIWQGISVDNARDAGMTLKMLRTFYGKSRENAVYDGDELVVTPRQLERIEKGLHKPSCYNYGKLARQYGKSGGWNMPLLETDSLEVLEQRQLISTLMEYEKWEMAEWEIRKFRGMVNAAYPKVKQELLFFDAVLKQKKGGDLQECLEMLLEALHCTVPEFEGRDMKWWVYQREEIMIASNIGSYYRKLGNFDEAKKWFEAVLFSIDQNSFRTGIYHYGFDIAYGCYDNYLGDIRCLDHIVEMGEEVILKLLLEFRISSIQDLFYNMAWNAYEIAAEKPEEYAFFRQIYEKTFRISELITEFLYDSSMKIFLATKESKYLP
;
A
#
# COMPACT_ATOMS: atom_id res chain seq x y z
N MET A 1 -6.29 1.31 25.78
CA MET A 1 -6.70 2.57 26.46
C MET A 1 -7.08 2.35 27.92
N VAL A 2 -8.03 1.46 28.23
CA VAL A 2 -8.46 1.22 29.63
C VAL A 2 -7.31 0.68 30.50
N SER A 3 -6.50 -0.26 29.99
CA SER A 3 -5.32 -0.78 30.70
C SER A 3 -4.33 0.34 31.07
N ALA A 4 -3.94 1.18 30.11
CA ALA A 4 -3.07 2.33 30.36
C ALA A 4 -3.64 3.27 31.44
N ALA A 5 -4.94 3.57 31.40
CA ALA A 5 -5.59 4.43 32.39
C ALA A 5 -5.59 3.83 33.81
N LEU A 6 -5.72 2.50 33.93
CA LEU A 6 -5.60 1.81 35.22
C LEU A 6 -4.17 1.86 35.75
N PHE A 7 -3.18 1.70 34.88
CA PHE A 7 -1.76 1.77 35.24
C PHE A 7 -1.40 3.14 35.81
N GLU A 8 -1.79 4.22 35.13
CA GLU A 8 -1.57 5.61 35.57
C GLU A 8 -2.27 5.94 36.90
N ARG A 9 -3.38 5.26 37.21
CA ARG A 9 -4.12 5.41 38.48
C ARG A 9 -3.54 4.58 39.62
N GLY A 10 -2.47 3.82 39.38
CA GLY A 10 -1.84 2.94 40.38
C GLY A 10 -2.47 1.55 40.48
N SER A 11 -3.53 1.24 39.72
CA SER A 11 -4.14 -0.10 39.64
C SER A 11 -3.32 -1.03 38.74
N ARG A 12 -2.02 -1.21 39.04
CA ARG A 12 -1.06 -1.92 38.19
C ARG A 12 -1.47 -3.36 37.89
N ALA A 13 -1.94 -4.10 38.89
CA ALA A 13 -2.33 -5.49 38.74
C ALA A 13 -3.53 -5.67 37.78
N GLU A 14 -4.53 -4.79 37.85
CA GLU A 14 -5.69 -4.79 36.95
C GLU A 14 -5.30 -4.34 35.54
N ALA A 15 -4.42 -3.34 35.45
CA ALA A 15 -3.90 -2.86 34.17
C ALA A 15 -3.16 -3.96 33.39
N LEU A 16 -2.31 -4.72 34.08
CA LEU A 16 -1.54 -5.83 33.51
C LEU A 16 -2.45 -6.99 33.10
N GLN A 17 -3.46 -7.32 33.92
CA GLN A 17 -4.44 -8.34 33.57
C GLN A 17 -5.19 -7.99 32.28
N LEU A 18 -5.71 -6.77 32.19
CA LEU A 18 -6.44 -6.33 31.02
C LEU A 18 -5.52 -6.24 29.79
N TRP A 19 -4.26 -5.89 29.99
CA TRP A 19 -3.28 -5.90 28.91
C TRP A 19 -3.03 -7.31 28.37
N GLU A 20 -2.87 -8.30 29.25
CA GLU A 20 -2.67 -9.71 28.87
C GLU A 20 -3.90 -10.26 28.14
N GLU A 21 -5.11 -9.91 28.61
CA GLU A 21 -6.35 -10.24 27.89
C GLU A 21 -6.36 -9.69 26.46
N VAL A 22 -5.88 -8.45 26.25
CA VAL A 22 -5.77 -7.83 24.91
C VAL A 22 -4.68 -8.50 24.07
N TRP A 23 -3.54 -8.87 24.67
CA TRP A 23 -2.44 -9.55 23.99
C TRP A 23 -2.87 -10.92 23.46
N ASP A 24 -3.54 -11.71 24.29
CA ASP A 24 -3.95 -13.08 23.95
C ASP A 24 -5.20 -13.13 23.06
N TYR A 25 -5.99 -12.05 23.03
CA TYR A 25 -7.29 -12.03 22.34
C TYR A 25 -7.18 -12.49 20.87
N PRO A 26 -6.24 -11.99 20.05
CA PRO A 26 -6.19 -12.37 18.65
C PRO A 26 -5.91 -13.86 18.44
N GLU A 27 -4.98 -14.44 19.23
CA GLU A 27 -4.67 -15.87 19.13
C GLU A 27 -5.84 -16.75 19.59
N LYS A 28 -6.47 -16.42 20.73
CA LYS A 28 -7.67 -17.10 21.24
C LYS A 28 -8.80 -17.12 20.23
N HIS A 29 -8.91 -16.06 19.42
CA HIS A 29 -9.92 -15.92 18.38
C HIS A 29 -9.43 -16.29 16.96
N LYS A 30 -8.23 -16.89 16.83
CA LYS A 30 -7.65 -17.35 15.56
C LYS A 30 -7.59 -16.24 14.51
N TRP A 31 -7.24 -15.03 14.94
CA TRP A 31 -7.05 -13.92 14.03
C TRP A 31 -5.87 -14.19 13.12
N LYS A 32 -5.97 -13.68 11.89
CA LYS A 32 -4.85 -13.74 10.95
C LYS A 32 -3.76 -12.77 11.40
N GLU A 33 -2.52 -13.16 11.16
CA GLU A 33 -1.35 -12.37 11.54
C GLU A 33 -1.42 -10.92 11.05
N ARG A 34 -1.87 -10.68 9.80
CA ARG A 34 -2.09 -9.32 9.26
C ARG A 34 -3.01 -8.44 10.11
N THR A 35 -4.01 -9.04 10.75
CA THR A 35 -4.94 -8.33 11.64
C THR A 35 -4.30 -8.12 13.01
N MET A 36 -3.54 -9.11 13.47
CA MET A 36 -2.73 -9.02 14.69
C MET A 36 -1.71 -7.88 14.58
N ALA A 37 -1.08 -7.69 13.42
CA ALA A 37 -0.06 -6.66 13.14
C ALA A 37 -0.58 -5.23 13.32
N MET A 38 -1.90 -5.01 13.29
CA MET A 38 -2.49 -3.69 13.54
C MET A 38 -2.64 -3.36 15.04
N ILE A 39 -2.57 -4.38 15.91
CA ILE A 39 -2.94 -4.27 17.34
C ILE A 39 -1.80 -4.68 18.26
N LEU A 40 -1.16 -5.82 18.01
CA LEU A 40 -0.12 -6.35 18.89
C LEU A 40 1.08 -5.41 19.06
N PRO A 41 1.55 -4.66 18.04
CA PRO A 41 2.60 -3.66 18.26
C PRO A 41 2.24 -2.59 19.30
N GLN A 42 0.99 -2.13 19.33
CA GLN A 42 0.52 -1.18 20.35
C GLN A 42 0.51 -1.81 21.74
N ALA A 43 0.06 -3.07 21.81
CA ALA A 43 0.07 -3.83 23.05
C ALA A 43 1.53 -4.04 23.53
N ALA A 44 2.45 -4.43 22.67
CA ALA A 44 3.86 -4.60 22.99
C ALA A 44 4.48 -3.31 23.54
N ILE A 45 4.28 -2.17 22.87
CA ILE A 45 4.75 -0.85 23.33
C ILE A 45 4.23 -0.55 24.74
N LEU A 46 2.94 -0.74 24.98
CA LEU A 46 2.34 -0.51 26.30
C LEU A 46 2.92 -1.46 27.36
N GLY A 47 3.10 -2.75 27.02
CA GLY A 47 3.65 -3.76 27.91
C GLY A 47 5.08 -3.44 28.34
N ILE A 48 5.96 -3.13 27.37
CA ILE A 48 7.34 -2.72 27.63
C ILE A 48 7.37 -1.51 28.56
N ARG A 49 6.59 -0.46 28.24
CA ARG A 49 6.55 0.76 29.07
C ARG A 49 6.08 0.49 30.49
N MET A 50 5.06 -0.35 30.67
CA MET A 50 4.57 -0.70 32.02
C MET A 50 5.62 -1.50 32.81
N ALA A 51 6.36 -2.41 32.17
CA ALA A 51 7.41 -3.21 32.81
C ALA A 51 8.68 -2.41 33.12
N SER A 52 8.97 -1.35 32.37
CA SER A 52 10.14 -0.48 32.60
C SER A 52 9.98 0.49 33.78
N VAL A 53 8.77 0.65 34.33
CA VAL A 53 8.54 1.53 35.49
C VAL A 53 8.89 0.77 36.78
N PRO A 54 9.86 1.25 37.59
CA PRO A 54 10.19 0.61 38.86
C PRO A 54 8.97 0.50 39.78
N ASP A 55 8.80 -0.65 40.45
CA ASP A 55 7.84 -0.78 41.54
C ASP A 55 8.31 0.05 42.73
N GLY A 56 7.68 1.22 42.91
CA GLY A 56 7.87 2.07 44.10
C GLY A 56 7.24 1.49 45.38
N LEU A 57 6.51 0.37 45.27
CA LEU A 57 5.86 -0.36 46.34
C LEU A 57 6.12 -1.85 46.07
N GLY A 58 6.93 -2.50 46.92
CA GLY A 58 7.46 -3.85 46.73
C GLY A 58 6.43 -5.00 46.75
N GLU A 59 5.36 -4.91 45.96
CA GLU A 59 4.65 -6.10 45.48
C GLU A 59 5.35 -6.62 44.22
N PRO A 60 5.63 -7.93 44.09
CA PRO A 60 6.35 -8.42 42.93
C PRO A 60 5.41 -8.43 41.71
N ALA A 61 5.67 -7.60 40.70
CA ALA A 61 5.23 -7.86 39.32
C ALA A 61 5.57 -9.31 38.86
N ALA A 62 6.55 -9.94 39.50
CA ALA A 62 6.94 -11.34 39.33
C ALA A 62 5.84 -12.37 39.68
N ALA A 63 4.79 -12.05 40.44
CA ALA A 63 3.76 -13.01 40.82
C ALA A 63 2.85 -13.46 39.65
N ARG A 64 2.94 -12.80 38.48
CA ARG A 64 2.18 -13.16 37.26
C ARG A 64 3.04 -13.45 36.02
N GLY A 65 4.36 -13.58 36.17
CA GLY A 65 5.25 -13.92 35.04
C GLY A 65 5.47 -12.79 34.02
N ILE A 66 5.07 -11.55 34.34
CA ILE A 66 5.30 -10.37 33.50
C ILE A 66 6.63 -9.73 33.91
N THR A 67 7.72 -10.22 33.30
CA THR A 67 9.07 -9.67 33.47
C THR A 67 9.43 -8.77 32.29
N LEU A 68 10.46 -7.93 32.48
CA LEU A 68 11.01 -7.13 31.37
C LEU A 68 11.49 -8.03 30.22
N ASP A 69 12.09 -9.18 30.53
CA ASP A 69 12.49 -10.22 29.56
C ASP A 69 11.29 -10.70 28.73
N SER A 70 10.16 -10.98 29.39
CA SER A 70 8.94 -11.41 28.70
C SER A 70 8.37 -10.32 27.79
N MET A 71 8.41 -9.06 28.23
CA MET A 71 7.96 -7.92 27.42
C MET A 71 8.91 -7.65 26.25
N ALA A 72 10.22 -7.83 26.44
CA ALA A 72 11.21 -7.73 25.38
C ALA A 72 10.92 -8.76 24.28
N ALA A 73 10.71 -10.03 24.64
CA ALA A 73 10.37 -11.10 23.69
C ALA A 73 9.07 -10.80 22.92
N ARG A 74 8.01 -10.33 23.60
CA ARG A 74 6.76 -9.90 22.94
C ARG A 74 6.97 -8.70 22.02
N GLY A 75 7.88 -7.80 22.38
CA GLY A 75 8.32 -6.70 21.53
C GLY A 75 9.01 -7.17 20.24
N GLN A 76 9.91 -8.15 20.34
CA GLN A 76 10.57 -8.77 19.19
C GLN A 76 9.54 -9.45 18.27
N GLU A 77 8.60 -10.20 18.85
CA GLU A 77 7.52 -10.87 18.12
C GLU A 77 6.65 -9.86 17.36
N ALA A 78 6.26 -8.77 18.02
CA ALA A 78 5.46 -7.72 17.39
C ALA A 78 6.23 -7.00 16.26
N LEU A 79 7.54 -6.77 16.44
CA LEU A 79 8.38 -6.19 15.38
C LEU A 79 8.45 -7.14 14.18
N GLU A 80 8.63 -8.44 14.43
CA GLU A 80 8.70 -9.44 13.38
C GLU A 80 7.39 -9.59 12.61
N MET A 81 6.25 -9.41 13.27
CA MET A 81 4.97 -9.30 12.57
C MET A 81 4.89 -8.06 11.68
N LEU A 82 5.36 -6.89 12.12
CA LEU A 82 5.38 -5.68 11.29
C LEU A 82 6.23 -5.86 10.04
N ARG A 83 7.42 -6.47 10.20
CA ARG A 83 8.35 -6.80 9.12
C ARG A 83 7.71 -7.71 8.07
N ARG A 84 7.15 -8.84 8.50
CA ARG A 84 6.50 -9.84 7.61
C ARG A 84 5.23 -9.33 6.91
N ASN A 85 4.58 -8.31 7.47
CA ASN A 85 3.37 -7.72 6.89
C ASN A 85 3.63 -6.39 6.17
N GLY A 86 4.89 -5.98 6.02
CA GLY A 86 5.27 -4.72 5.37
C GLY A 86 4.56 -3.51 5.95
N CYS A 87 4.37 -3.49 7.27
CA CYS A 87 3.60 -2.47 7.95
C CYS A 87 4.50 -1.59 8.82
N HIS A 88 4.37 -0.28 8.68
CA HIS A 88 5.11 0.68 9.52
C HIS A 88 4.28 1.25 10.68
N CYS A 89 3.01 0.86 10.80
CA CYS A 89 2.17 1.24 11.93
C CYS A 89 2.87 0.88 13.23
N TYR A 90 3.14 1.89 14.06
CA TYR A 90 3.80 1.71 15.36
C TYR A 90 5.23 1.16 15.29
N ALA A 91 5.83 1.02 14.10
CA ALA A 91 7.21 0.54 13.94
C ALA A 91 8.20 1.44 14.69
N LEU A 92 8.19 2.75 14.41
CA LEU A 92 9.09 3.69 15.09
C LEU A 92 8.88 3.73 16.62
N PRO A 93 7.65 3.88 17.15
CA PRO A 93 7.41 3.79 18.60
C PRO A 93 7.85 2.48 19.24
N LEU A 94 7.70 1.34 18.55
CA LEU A 94 8.14 0.04 19.04
C LEU A 94 9.67 -0.06 19.04
N LEU A 95 10.32 0.38 17.95
CA LEU A 95 11.78 0.44 17.84
C LEU A 95 12.38 1.36 18.91
N ASP A 96 11.76 2.51 19.22
CA ASP A 96 12.17 3.37 20.34
C ASP A 96 12.17 2.58 21.66
N CYS A 97 11.06 1.90 21.98
CA CYS A 97 10.96 1.11 23.20
C CYS A 97 11.98 -0.05 23.25
N LEU A 98 12.24 -0.71 22.13
CA LEU A 98 13.24 -1.80 22.07
C LEU A 98 14.67 -1.27 22.21
N CYS A 99 14.99 -0.10 21.65
CA CYS A 99 16.30 0.53 21.78
C CYS A 99 16.62 1.00 23.21
N GLU A 100 15.61 1.21 24.06
CA GLU A 100 15.79 1.59 25.47
C GLU A 100 16.10 0.40 26.39
N LEU A 101 15.94 -0.84 25.89
CA LEU A 101 16.18 -2.06 26.67
C LEU A 101 17.66 -2.46 26.68
N ASP A 102 18.06 -3.19 27.73
CA ASP A 102 19.41 -3.75 27.82
C ASP A 102 19.63 -4.84 26.76
N ALA A 103 20.80 -4.84 26.12
CA ALA A 103 21.18 -5.81 25.11
C ALA A 103 21.10 -7.27 25.61
N SER A 104 21.32 -7.51 26.90
CA SER A 104 21.24 -8.86 27.50
C SER A 104 19.85 -9.47 27.45
N LEU A 105 18.81 -8.65 27.24
CA LEU A 105 17.42 -9.10 27.13
C LEU A 105 17.12 -9.74 25.77
N PHE A 106 18.03 -9.60 24.81
CA PHE A 106 17.89 -10.15 23.48
C PHE A 106 18.79 -11.39 23.33
N GLY A 107 18.22 -12.49 22.86
CA GLY A 107 18.93 -13.78 22.72
C GLY A 107 19.94 -13.83 21.57
N GLU A 108 19.98 -12.81 20.71
CA GLU A 108 20.82 -12.78 19.50
C GLU A 108 21.85 -11.63 19.56
N PRO A 109 23.16 -11.94 19.45
CA PRO A 109 24.19 -10.91 19.30
C PRO A 109 23.95 -10.07 18.04
N GLY A 110 24.01 -8.75 18.14
CA GLY A 110 23.77 -7.86 17.00
C GLY A 110 22.33 -7.37 16.85
N TYR A 111 21.38 -7.91 17.63
CA TYR A 111 19.96 -7.56 17.52
C TYR A 111 19.72 -6.08 17.83
N LEU A 112 20.34 -5.55 18.89
CA LEU A 112 20.17 -4.15 19.29
C LEU A 112 20.75 -3.20 18.24
N GLU A 113 21.89 -3.53 17.64
CA GLU A 113 22.49 -2.79 16.53
C GLU A 113 21.54 -2.76 15.32
N GLN A 114 20.93 -3.90 14.99
CA GLN A 114 19.98 -4.02 13.90
C GLN A 114 18.72 -3.18 14.13
N VAL A 115 18.12 -3.29 15.31
CA VAL A 115 16.95 -2.49 15.74
C VAL A 115 17.28 -0.99 15.71
N THR A 116 18.49 -0.62 16.15
CA THR A 116 18.97 0.78 16.11
C THR A 116 19.11 1.29 14.68
N ALA A 117 19.61 0.46 13.75
CA ALA A 117 19.68 0.81 12.33
C ALA A 117 18.29 1.01 11.71
N PHE A 118 17.33 0.13 12.00
CA PHE A 118 15.95 0.31 11.54
C PHE A 118 15.30 1.56 12.11
N ARG A 119 15.54 1.84 13.39
CA ARG A 119 15.03 3.05 14.05
C ARG A 119 15.53 4.30 13.33
N GLN A 120 16.84 4.37 13.07
CA GLN A 120 17.44 5.50 12.37
C GLN A 120 16.91 5.63 10.93
N MET A 121 16.78 4.52 10.22
CA MET A 121 16.17 4.49 8.88
C MET A 121 14.75 5.07 8.87
N PHE A 122 13.87 4.67 9.81
CA PHE A 122 12.52 5.24 9.90
C PHE A 122 12.54 6.74 10.23
N LEU A 123 13.41 7.18 11.14
CA LEU A 123 13.58 8.61 11.45
C LEU A 123 14.02 9.40 10.21
N ASP A 124 15.01 8.89 9.48
CA ASP A 124 15.54 9.54 8.28
C ASP A 124 14.50 9.60 7.17
N MET A 125 13.82 8.49 6.89
CA MET A 125 12.73 8.41 5.91
C MET A 125 11.59 9.36 6.26
N TYR A 126 11.14 9.39 7.52
CA TYR A 126 10.05 10.25 7.94
C TYR A 126 10.42 11.73 7.89
N ALA A 127 11.63 12.08 8.34
CA ALA A 127 12.13 13.45 8.23
C ALA A 127 12.25 13.88 6.76
N TRP A 128 12.68 12.98 5.87
CA TRP A 128 12.85 13.25 4.45
C TRP A 128 11.56 13.74 3.79
N VAL A 129 10.44 13.06 4.04
CA VAL A 129 9.15 13.38 3.41
C VAL A 129 8.20 14.20 4.30
N GLY A 130 8.68 14.71 5.43
CA GLY A 130 7.87 15.49 6.37
C GLY A 130 6.76 14.67 7.06
N TYR A 131 6.94 13.37 7.23
CA TYR A 131 6.00 12.50 7.94
C TYR A 131 6.15 12.69 9.48
N PRO A 132 5.04 12.85 10.25
CA PRO A 132 5.10 13.20 11.67
C PRO A 132 5.62 12.09 12.61
N GLY A 133 5.88 10.88 12.11
CA GLY A 133 6.53 9.77 12.80
C GLY A 133 5.69 9.02 13.85
N TYR A 134 4.93 9.73 14.69
CA TYR A 134 4.18 9.17 15.82
C TYR A 134 2.66 9.30 15.61
N ARG A 135 2.13 8.66 14.55
CA ARG A 135 0.68 8.64 14.31
C ARG A 135 0.00 7.56 15.13
N ILE A 136 -1.11 7.94 15.77
CA ILE A 136 -2.09 6.98 16.30
C ILE A 136 -3.01 6.61 15.12
N TRP A 137 -2.92 5.37 14.67
CA TRP A 137 -3.75 4.86 13.60
C TRP A 137 -5.11 4.47 14.18
N GLN A 138 -6.06 5.40 14.12
CA GLN A 138 -7.48 5.08 14.30
C GLN A 138 -8.06 4.78 12.91
N GLY A 139 -8.63 3.60 12.72
CA GLY A 139 -9.21 3.20 11.43
C GLY A 139 -10.31 4.17 11.02
N ILE A 140 -10.02 5.03 10.04
CA ILE A 140 -10.99 6.00 9.55
C ILE A 140 -11.71 5.37 8.36
N SER A 141 -12.83 4.70 8.62
CA SER A 141 -13.85 4.57 7.59
C SER A 141 -14.50 5.94 7.44
N VAL A 142 -13.84 6.85 6.70
CA VAL A 142 -14.49 8.11 6.33
C VAL A 142 -15.42 7.78 5.19
N ASP A 143 -16.70 7.76 5.52
CA ASP A 143 -17.81 7.48 4.61
C ASP A 143 -17.98 8.68 3.65
N ASN A 144 -17.07 8.78 2.67
CA ASN A 144 -16.69 10.03 2.02
C ASN A 144 -17.62 10.43 0.88
N ALA A 145 -18.67 11.20 1.22
CA ALA A 145 -19.57 11.90 0.29
C ALA A 145 -18.89 12.52 -0.95
N ARG A 146 -17.63 12.93 -0.78
CA ARG A 146 -16.81 13.65 -1.76
C ARG A 146 -16.28 12.77 -2.89
N ASP A 147 -16.00 11.49 -2.61
CA ASP A 147 -15.42 10.57 -3.60
C ASP A 147 -16.47 10.16 -4.63
N ALA A 148 -17.66 9.76 -4.20
CA ALA A 148 -18.75 9.45 -5.13
C ALA A 148 -19.11 10.60 -6.06
N GLY A 149 -19.07 11.83 -5.56
CA GLY A 149 -19.32 13.01 -6.38
C GLY A 149 -18.32 13.14 -7.51
N MET A 150 -17.03 12.94 -7.21
CA MET A 150 -16.00 12.98 -8.23
C MET A 150 -16.10 11.80 -9.19
N THR A 151 -16.30 10.58 -8.69
CA THR A 151 -16.51 9.39 -9.51
C THR A 151 -17.64 9.60 -10.52
N LEU A 152 -18.80 10.09 -10.08
CA LEU A 152 -19.92 10.37 -10.97
C LEU A 152 -19.58 11.44 -12.02
N LYS A 153 -18.88 12.52 -11.62
CA LYS A 153 -18.42 13.56 -12.56
C LYS A 153 -17.48 12.99 -13.61
N MET A 154 -16.52 12.17 -13.20
CA MET A 154 -15.54 11.55 -14.08
C MET A 154 -16.21 10.62 -15.08
N LEU A 155 -17.02 9.67 -14.61
CA LEU A 155 -17.79 8.76 -15.48
C LEU A 155 -18.69 9.53 -16.44
N ARG A 156 -19.41 10.55 -15.95
CA ARG A 156 -20.23 11.41 -16.80
C ARG A 156 -19.41 12.10 -17.89
N THR A 157 -18.22 12.60 -17.55
CA THR A 157 -17.31 13.28 -18.48
C THR A 157 -16.74 12.29 -19.51
N PHE A 158 -16.36 11.09 -19.08
CA PHE A 158 -15.88 10.01 -19.94
C PHE A 158 -16.90 9.64 -21.03
N TYR A 159 -18.19 9.57 -20.68
CA TYR A 159 -19.27 9.31 -21.63
C TYR A 159 -19.81 10.57 -22.33
N GLY A 160 -19.25 11.75 -22.09
CA GLY A 160 -19.72 13.01 -22.69
C GLY A 160 -21.17 13.38 -22.32
N LYS A 161 -21.72 12.87 -21.21
CA LYS A 161 -23.10 13.15 -20.80
C LYS A 161 -23.21 14.51 -20.11
N SER A 162 -24.27 15.26 -20.39
CA SER A 162 -24.63 16.44 -19.60
C SER A 162 -25.25 16.03 -18.26
N ARG A 163 -25.36 16.96 -17.29
CA ARG A 163 -26.02 16.65 -16.01
C ARG A 163 -27.49 16.37 -16.19
N GLU A 164 -28.13 17.03 -17.16
CA GLU A 164 -29.53 16.87 -17.51
C GLU A 164 -29.83 15.44 -17.95
N ASN A 165 -28.89 14.78 -18.64
CA ASN A 165 -29.07 13.42 -19.14
C ASN A 165 -28.53 12.35 -18.17
N ALA A 166 -27.59 12.70 -17.30
CA ALA A 166 -26.93 11.75 -16.39
C ALA A 166 -27.78 11.38 -15.16
N VAL A 167 -28.90 12.08 -14.93
CA VAL A 167 -29.73 11.90 -13.73
C VAL A 167 -30.80 10.82 -13.85
N TYR A 168 -30.88 10.15 -14.99
CA TYR A 168 -31.88 9.11 -15.25
C TYR A 168 -31.29 7.69 -15.18
N ASP A 169 -32.08 6.74 -14.69
CA ASP A 169 -31.85 5.30 -14.82
C ASP A 169 -32.99 4.74 -15.68
N GLY A 170 -32.72 4.51 -16.95
CA GLY A 170 -33.78 4.35 -17.96
C GLY A 170 -34.62 5.63 -18.07
N ASP A 171 -35.92 5.52 -17.84
CA ASP A 171 -36.87 6.65 -17.84
C ASP A 171 -37.08 7.27 -16.44
N GLU A 172 -36.52 6.67 -15.38
CA GLU A 172 -36.72 7.11 -14.00
C GLU A 172 -35.72 8.21 -13.60
N LEU A 173 -36.22 9.36 -13.15
CA LEU A 173 -35.38 10.42 -12.58
C LEU A 173 -34.86 10.01 -11.19
N VAL A 174 -33.56 9.79 -11.06
CA VAL A 174 -32.92 9.35 -9.82
C VAL A 174 -32.67 10.53 -8.87
N VAL A 175 -32.18 11.65 -9.40
CA VAL A 175 -31.95 12.92 -8.69
C VAL A 175 -32.19 14.10 -9.63
N THR A 176 -32.37 15.32 -9.13
CA THR A 176 -32.44 16.50 -10.02
C THR A 176 -31.05 16.90 -10.54
N PRO A 177 -30.92 17.59 -11.69
CA PRO A 177 -29.64 18.09 -12.18
C PRO A 177 -28.91 18.99 -11.17
N ARG A 178 -29.67 19.80 -10.41
CA ARG A 178 -29.14 20.63 -9.32
C ARG A 178 -28.62 19.81 -8.14
N GLN A 179 -29.26 18.69 -7.81
CA GLN A 179 -28.74 17.75 -6.82
C GLN A 179 -27.46 17.08 -7.33
N LEU A 180 -27.43 16.62 -8.58
CA LEU A 180 -26.22 16.05 -9.17
C LEU A 180 -25.05 17.05 -9.17
N GLU A 181 -25.28 18.31 -9.50
CA GLU A 181 -24.26 19.35 -9.41
C GLU A 181 -23.68 19.49 -7.99
N ARG A 182 -24.54 19.50 -6.96
CA ARG A 182 -24.10 19.55 -5.56
C ARG A 182 -23.36 18.29 -5.13
N ILE A 183 -23.79 17.13 -5.61
CA ILE A 183 -23.12 15.84 -5.40
C ILE A 183 -21.72 15.89 -5.99
N GLU A 184 -21.57 16.27 -7.26
CA GLU A 184 -20.26 16.39 -7.92
C GLU A 184 -19.34 17.41 -7.25
N LYS A 185 -19.91 18.47 -6.66
CA LYS A 185 -19.17 19.46 -5.84
C LYS A 185 -18.82 18.97 -4.43
N GLY A 186 -19.30 17.80 -4.01
CA GLY A 186 -19.08 17.26 -2.67
C GLY A 186 -19.88 17.99 -1.59
N LEU A 187 -20.91 18.75 -2.00
CA LEU A 187 -21.80 19.54 -1.13
C LEU A 187 -23.03 18.74 -0.68
N HIS A 188 -23.21 17.54 -1.22
CA HIS A 188 -24.33 16.66 -0.89
C HIS A 188 -23.93 15.19 -1.05
N LYS A 189 -24.23 14.36 -0.05
CA LYS A 189 -23.99 12.91 -0.08
C LYS A 189 -25.21 12.22 -0.73
N PRO A 190 -25.07 11.56 -1.90
CA PRO A 190 -26.15 10.70 -2.39
C PRO A 190 -26.36 9.51 -1.45
N SER A 191 -27.57 8.95 -1.44
CA SER A 191 -27.79 7.65 -0.81
C SER A 191 -27.01 6.56 -1.58
N CYS A 192 -26.63 5.47 -0.90
CA CYS A 192 -25.99 4.32 -1.56
C CYS A 192 -26.84 3.79 -2.73
N TYR A 193 -28.17 3.80 -2.56
CA TYR A 193 -29.13 3.41 -3.60
C TYR A 193 -29.07 4.32 -4.83
N ASN A 194 -29.18 5.65 -4.64
CA ASN A 194 -29.15 6.61 -5.75
C ASN A 194 -27.79 6.60 -6.46
N TYR A 195 -26.69 6.54 -5.70
CA TYR A 195 -25.38 6.39 -6.29
C TYR A 195 -25.27 5.12 -7.13
N GLY A 196 -25.73 3.98 -6.59
CA GLY A 196 -25.69 2.71 -7.31
C GLY A 196 -26.50 2.74 -8.61
N LYS A 197 -27.64 3.44 -8.66
CA LYS A 197 -28.38 3.68 -9.92
C LYS A 197 -27.58 4.56 -10.89
N LEU A 198 -27.07 5.69 -10.41
CA LEU A 198 -26.31 6.65 -11.22
C LEU A 198 -24.97 6.07 -11.74
N ALA A 199 -24.32 5.16 -11.03
CA ALA A 199 -23.07 4.54 -11.45
C ALA A 199 -23.30 3.37 -12.44
N ARG A 200 -24.39 2.61 -12.26
CA ARG A 200 -24.71 1.44 -13.10
C ARG A 200 -24.90 1.78 -14.58
N GLN A 201 -25.41 2.97 -14.90
CA GLN A 201 -25.53 3.44 -16.29
C GLN A 201 -24.17 3.54 -17.02
N TYR A 202 -23.06 3.50 -16.29
CA TYR A 202 -21.68 3.58 -16.80
C TYR A 202 -20.94 2.23 -16.70
N GLY A 203 -21.65 1.13 -16.43
CA GLY A 203 -21.05 -0.20 -16.27
C GLY A 203 -20.37 -0.41 -14.92
N LYS A 204 -20.47 0.53 -13.98
CA LYS A 204 -19.94 0.37 -12.61
C LYS A 204 -21.02 -0.21 -11.69
N SER A 205 -20.82 -1.41 -11.16
CA SER A 205 -21.75 -2.13 -10.28
C SER A 205 -21.24 -2.29 -8.84
N GLY A 206 -21.97 -1.77 -7.86
CA GLY A 206 -21.61 -1.84 -6.44
C GLY A 206 -21.85 -0.52 -5.72
N GLY A 207 -21.81 -0.55 -4.38
CA GLY A 207 -21.81 0.66 -3.57
C GLY A 207 -20.51 1.46 -3.77
N TRP A 208 -20.28 2.43 -2.88
CA TRP A 208 -19.08 3.26 -2.90
C TRP A 208 -17.84 2.43 -2.52
N ASN A 209 -18.08 1.37 -1.75
CA ASN A 209 -17.13 0.28 -1.51
C ASN A 209 -17.37 -0.81 -2.56
N MET A 210 -16.48 -0.88 -3.54
CA MET A 210 -16.50 -1.91 -4.57
C MET A 210 -15.79 -3.17 -4.07
N PRO A 211 -16.41 -4.36 -4.19
CA PRO A 211 -15.72 -5.59 -3.88
C PRO A 211 -14.62 -5.85 -4.92
N LEU A 212 -13.45 -6.27 -4.42
CA LEU A 212 -12.27 -6.68 -5.20
C LEU A 212 -12.60 -7.81 -6.19
N LEU A 213 -13.46 -8.72 -5.76
CA LEU A 213 -13.92 -9.86 -6.53
C LEU A 213 -15.40 -10.07 -6.26
N GLU A 214 -16.15 -10.49 -7.28
CA GLU A 214 -17.56 -10.86 -7.13
C GLU A 214 -17.65 -12.29 -6.56
N THR A 215 -17.67 -12.39 -5.23
CA THR A 215 -17.80 -13.65 -4.49
C THR A 215 -18.40 -13.41 -3.10
N ASP A 216 -19.13 -14.38 -2.59
CA ASP A 216 -19.62 -14.47 -1.21
C ASP A 216 -18.72 -15.34 -0.31
N SER A 217 -17.65 -15.92 -0.86
CA SER A 217 -16.73 -16.81 -0.16
C SER A 217 -15.53 -16.05 0.39
N LEU A 218 -15.40 -16.06 1.71
CA LEU A 218 -14.21 -15.54 2.39
C LEU A 218 -12.95 -16.31 1.95
N GLU A 219 -13.04 -17.64 1.79
CA GLU A 219 -11.92 -18.48 1.37
C GLU A 219 -11.38 -18.07 -0.01
N VAL A 220 -12.26 -17.68 -0.94
CA VAL A 220 -11.86 -17.19 -2.27
C VAL A 220 -11.10 -15.86 -2.16
N LEU A 221 -11.59 -14.91 -1.35
CA LEU A 221 -10.92 -13.63 -1.13
C LEU A 221 -9.56 -13.81 -0.46
N GLU A 222 -9.46 -14.77 0.46
CA GLU A 222 -8.21 -15.12 1.14
C GLU A 222 -7.21 -15.74 0.18
N GLN A 223 -7.66 -16.66 -0.66
CA GLN A 223 -6.86 -17.31 -1.68
C GLN A 223 -6.30 -16.30 -2.68
N ARG A 224 -7.13 -15.34 -3.12
CA ARG A 224 -6.70 -14.24 -3.99
C ARG A 224 -5.62 -13.38 -3.34
N GLN A 225 -5.82 -13.01 -2.07
CA GLN A 225 -4.83 -12.20 -1.35
C GLN A 225 -3.49 -12.92 -1.19
N LEU A 226 -3.51 -14.24 -0.93
CA LEU A 226 -2.30 -15.06 -0.89
C LEU A 226 -1.57 -15.03 -2.24
N ILE A 227 -2.30 -15.19 -3.35
CA ILE A 227 -1.72 -15.10 -4.70
C ILE A 227 -1.04 -13.74 -4.90
N SER A 228 -1.71 -12.63 -4.58
CA SER A 228 -1.12 -11.29 -4.71
C SER A 228 0.18 -11.16 -3.92
N THR A 229 0.21 -11.63 -2.67
CA THR A 229 1.42 -11.61 -1.83
C THR A 229 2.53 -12.48 -2.40
N LEU A 230 2.22 -13.67 -2.92
CA LEU A 230 3.24 -14.53 -3.54
C LEU A 230 3.82 -13.92 -4.81
N MET A 231 3.00 -13.24 -5.62
CA MET A 231 3.45 -12.53 -6.81
C MET A 231 4.35 -11.33 -6.44
N GLU A 232 3.97 -10.56 -5.41
CA GLU A 232 4.74 -9.41 -4.90
C GLU A 232 6.14 -9.84 -4.43
N TYR A 233 6.26 -10.96 -3.72
CA TYR A 233 7.55 -11.52 -3.28
C TYR A 233 8.23 -12.44 -4.29
N GLU A 234 7.81 -12.41 -5.56
CA GLU A 234 8.41 -13.22 -6.62
C GLU A 234 8.43 -14.75 -6.35
N LYS A 235 7.51 -15.25 -5.53
CA LYS A 235 7.35 -16.69 -5.24
C LYS A 235 6.49 -17.36 -6.31
N TRP A 236 6.96 -17.29 -7.56
CA TRP A 236 6.20 -17.61 -8.76
C TRP A 236 5.69 -19.06 -8.83
N GLU A 237 6.48 -20.04 -8.37
CA GLU A 237 6.06 -21.45 -8.35
C GLU A 237 4.86 -21.67 -7.42
N MET A 238 4.91 -21.09 -6.21
CA MET A 238 3.82 -21.13 -5.26
C MET A 238 2.60 -20.35 -5.78
N ALA A 239 2.82 -19.17 -6.36
CA ALA A 239 1.75 -18.36 -6.93
C ALA A 239 1.00 -19.13 -8.03
N GLU A 240 1.71 -19.81 -8.93
CA GLU A 240 1.09 -20.62 -9.98
C GLU A 240 0.26 -21.77 -9.40
N TRP A 241 0.74 -22.44 -8.35
CA TRP A 241 -0.03 -23.49 -7.66
C TRP A 241 -1.33 -22.93 -7.07
N GLU A 242 -1.24 -21.81 -6.34
CA GLU A 242 -2.40 -21.17 -5.73
C GLU A 242 -3.39 -20.63 -6.77
N ILE A 243 -2.92 -20.13 -7.92
CA ILE A 243 -3.76 -19.69 -9.05
C ILE A 243 -4.55 -20.87 -9.64
N ARG A 244 -3.95 -22.05 -9.76
CA ARG A 244 -4.67 -23.26 -10.23
C ARG A 244 -5.79 -23.65 -9.27
N LYS A 245 -5.53 -23.60 -7.96
CA LYS A 245 -6.55 -23.85 -6.94
C LYS A 245 -7.67 -22.81 -7.01
N PHE A 246 -7.31 -21.53 -7.07
CA PHE A 246 -8.24 -20.42 -7.17
C PHE A 246 -9.18 -20.56 -8.37
N ARG A 247 -8.67 -20.98 -9.54
CA ARG A 247 -9.48 -21.22 -10.74
C ARG A 247 -10.58 -22.25 -10.53
N GLY A 248 -10.35 -23.26 -9.68
CA GLY A 248 -11.36 -24.26 -9.32
C GLY A 248 -12.43 -23.77 -8.34
N MET A 249 -12.22 -22.60 -7.72
CA MET A 249 -13.11 -22.03 -6.69
C MET A 249 -14.01 -20.92 -7.23
N VAL A 250 -13.76 -20.42 -8.45
CA VAL A 250 -14.40 -19.21 -8.99
C VAL A 250 -15.14 -19.47 -10.30
N ASN A 251 -16.16 -18.64 -10.59
CA ASN A 251 -16.91 -18.72 -11.83
C ASN A 251 -16.47 -17.65 -12.83
N ALA A 252 -15.78 -18.07 -13.89
CA ALA A 252 -15.26 -17.19 -14.95
C ALA A 252 -16.35 -16.52 -15.81
N ALA A 253 -17.64 -16.83 -15.63
CA ALA A 253 -18.73 -16.10 -16.27
C ALA A 253 -18.90 -14.67 -15.70
N TYR A 254 -18.41 -14.42 -14.48
CA TYR A 254 -18.44 -13.08 -13.90
C TYR A 254 -17.28 -12.23 -14.45
N PRO A 255 -17.53 -11.02 -14.98
CA PRO A 255 -16.50 -10.24 -15.65
C PRO A 255 -15.26 -9.93 -14.79
N LYS A 256 -15.45 -9.62 -13.50
CA LYS A 256 -14.32 -9.39 -12.57
C LYS A 256 -13.48 -10.64 -12.33
N VAL A 257 -14.12 -11.81 -12.28
CA VAL A 257 -13.40 -13.09 -12.16
C VAL A 257 -12.63 -13.38 -13.44
N LYS A 258 -13.24 -13.17 -14.61
CA LYS A 258 -12.57 -13.33 -15.90
C LYS A 258 -11.35 -12.40 -16.02
N GLN A 259 -11.50 -11.13 -15.65
CA GLN A 259 -10.42 -10.14 -15.60
C GLN A 259 -9.24 -10.65 -14.77
N GLU A 260 -9.49 -11.08 -13.53
CA GLU A 260 -8.45 -11.53 -12.60
C GLU A 260 -7.70 -12.76 -13.14
N LEU A 261 -8.43 -13.74 -13.70
CA LEU A 261 -7.81 -14.94 -14.28
C LEU A 261 -6.95 -14.61 -15.50
N LEU A 262 -7.42 -13.74 -16.41
CA LEU A 262 -6.64 -13.30 -17.56
C LEU A 262 -5.40 -12.50 -17.14
N PHE A 263 -5.52 -11.65 -16.13
CA PHE A 263 -4.40 -10.93 -15.54
C PHE A 263 -3.33 -11.90 -15.01
N PHE A 264 -3.72 -12.91 -14.22
CA PHE A 264 -2.79 -13.93 -13.74
C PHE A 264 -2.12 -14.69 -14.87
N ASP A 265 -2.88 -15.08 -15.90
CA ASP A 265 -2.35 -15.80 -17.05
C ASP A 265 -1.32 -14.95 -17.83
N ALA A 266 -1.58 -13.66 -18.01
CA ALA A 266 -0.67 -12.73 -18.69
C ALA A 266 0.64 -12.55 -17.91
N VAL A 267 0.56 -12.31 -16.59
CA VAL A 267 1.75 -12.10 -15.75
C VAL A 267 2.58 -13.38 -15.62
N LEU A 268 1.95 -14.54 -15.44
CA LEU A 268 2.66 -15.82 -15.40
C LEU A 268 3.35 -16.14 -16.73
N LYS A 269 2.67 -15.88 -17.85
CA LYS A 269 3.24 -16.07 -19.19
C LYS A 269 4.47 -15.18 -19.39
N GLN A 270 4.37 -13.91 -19.01
CA GLN A 270 5.50 -12.98 -19.10
C GLN A 270 6.67 -13.43 -18.23
N LYS A 271 6.42 -13.88 -16.99
CA LYS A 271 7.49 -14.37 -16.10
C LYS A 271 8.21 -15.59 -16.66
N LYS A 272 7.51 -16.45 -17.42
CA LYS A 272 8.08 -17.62 -18.11
C LYS A 272 8.80 -17.27 -19.42
N GLY A 273 9.02 -15.98 -19.71
CA GLY A 273 9.68 -15.52 -20.93
C GLY A 273 8.79 -15.60 -22.17
N GLY A 274 7.47 -15.58 -22.00
CA GLY A 274 6.53 -15.49 -23.11
C GLY A 274 6.64 -14.18 -23.89
N ASP A 275 6.12 -14.19 -25.11
CA ASP A 275 6.14 -13.03 -25.99
C ASP A 275 5.41 -11.83 -25.37
N LEU A 276 6.07 -10.67 -25.39
CA LEU A 276 5.59 -9.46 -24.70
C LEU A 276 4.35 -8.86 -25.39
N GLN A 277 4.25 -8.96 -26.72
CA GLN A 277 3.11 -8.48 -27.47
C GLN A 277 1.87 -9.34 -27.19
N GLU A 278 2.03 -10.67 -27.15
CA GLU A 278 0.95 -11.57 -26.74
C GLU A 278 0.49 -11.30 -25.30
N CYS A 279 1.41 -11.05 -24.37
CA CYS A 279 1.04 -10.74 -22.98
C CYS A 279 0.33 -9.39 -22.87
N LEU A 280 0.71 -8.39 -23.69
CA LEU A 280 0.02 -7.11 -23.77
C LEU A 280 -1.42 -7.27 -24.26
N GLU A 281 -1.65 -8.08 -25.29
CA GLU A 281 -3.00 -8.38 -25.80
C GLU A 281 -3.87 -9.06 -24.75
N MET A 282 -3.30 -10.00 -23.98
CA MET A 282 -4.00 -10.62 -22.85
C MET A 282 -4.37 -9.63 -21.74
N LEU A 283 -3.50 -8.66 -21.43
CA LEU A 283 -3.80 -7.62 -20.45
C LEU A 283 -4.88 -6.66 -20.95
N LEU A 284 -4.89 -6.32 -22.24
CA LEU A 284 -5.98 -5.54 -22.84
C LEU A 284 -7.31 -6.30 -22.76
N GLU A 285 -7.33 -7.60 -23.07
CA GLU A 285 -8.53 -8.43 -22.89
C GLU A 285 -8.98 -8.47 -21.42
N ALA A 286 -8.03 -8.59 -20.48
CA ALA A 286 -8.32 -8.58 -19.04
C ALA A 286 -8.95 -7.24 -18.63
N LEU A 287 -8.41 -6.11 -19.09
CA LEU A 287 -8.94 -4.79 -18.79
C LEU A 287 -10.37 -4.63 -19.35
N HIS A 288 -10.58 -5.04 -20.61
CA HIS A 288 -11.86 -4.89 -21.28
C HIS A 288 -12.99 -5.80 -20.76
N CYS A 289 -12.68 -6.72 -19.85
CA CYS A 289 -13.72 -7.41 -19.08
C CYS A 289 -14.52 -6.45 -18.18
N THR A 290 -13.93 -5.35 -17.70
CA THR A 290 -14.62 -4.40 -16.79
C THR A 290 -14.55 -2.93 -17.25
N VAL A 291 -13.66 -2.63 -18.20
CA VAL A 291 -13.45 -1.29 -18.75
C VAL A 291 -13.97 -1.25 -20.18
N PRO A 292 -14.85 -0.30 -20.53
CA PRO A 292 -15.33 -0.16 -21.90
C PRO A 292 -14.20 0.27 -22.85
N GLU A 293 -14.39 0.03 -24.14
CA GLU A 293 -13.55 0.59 -25.18
C GLU A 293 -13.47 2.13 -25.09
N PHE A 294 -12.29 2.67 -25.34
CA PHE A 294 -12.00 4.09 -25.23
C PHE A 294 -12.29 4.88 -26.52
N GLU A 295 -12.76 4.25 -27.60
CA GLU A 295 -12.95 4.90 -28.90
C GLU A 295 -13.74 6.22 -28.79
N GLY A 296 -13.10 7.31 -29.21
CA GLY A 296 -13.66 8.67 -29.17
C GLY A 296 -13.80 9.28 -27.77
N ARG A 297 -13.21 8.67 -26.74
CA ARG A 297 -13.29 9.09 -25.33
C ARG A 297 -11.90 9.25 -24.74
N ASP A 298 -11.78 10.18 -23.81
CA ASP A 298 -10.53 10.42 -23.10
C ASP A 298 -10.44 9.51 -21.87
N MET A 299 -9.59 8.48 -21.96
CA MET A 299 -9.45 7.44 -20.96
C MET A 299 -9.08 7.95 -19.56
N LYS A 300 -8.47 9.12 -19.43
CA LYS A 300 -8.14 9.70 -18.11
C LYS A 300 -9.38 9.95 -17.24
N TRP A 301 -10.53 10.16 -17.88
CA TRP A 301 -11.80 10.35 -17.17
C TRP A 301 -12.46 9.03 -16.76
N TRP A 302 -11.94 7.88 -17.19
CA TRP A 302 -12.37 6.60 -16.65
C TRP A 302 -11.99 6.52 -15.17
N VAL A 303 -12.90 5.99 -14.35
CA VAL A 303 -12.63 5.75 -12.93
C VAL A 303 -12.03 4.35 -12.82
N TYR A 304 -10.70 4.27 -12.82
CA TYR A 304 -9.98 3.01 -12.67
C TYR A 304 -10.14 2.51 -11.23
N GLN A 305 -10.58 1.27 -11.09
CA GLN A 305 -10.63 0.54 -9.81
C GLN A 305 -9.29 -0.13 -9.53
N ARG A 306 -9.11 -0.65 -8.30
CA ARG A 306 -7.85 -1.28 -7.85
C ARG A 306 -7.25 -2.24 -8.88
N GLU A 307 -8.01 -3.25 -9.32
CA GLU A 307 -7.55 -4.23 -10.32
C GLU A 307 -7.30 -3.58 -11.69
N GLU A 308 -8.13 -2.62 -12.09
CA GLU A 308 -7.99 -1.89 -13.36
C GLU A 308 -6.73 -1.01 -13.38
N ILE A 309 -6.36 -0.39 -12.24
CA ILE A 309 -5.11 0.37 -12.07
C ILE A 309 -3.92 -0.56 -12.31
N MET A 310 -3.89 -1.72 -11.64
CA MET A 310 -2.82 -2.72 -11.80
C MET A 310 -2.62 -3.16 -13.25
N ILE A 311 -3.72 -3.50 -13.92
CA ILE A 311 -3.68 -3.97 -15.31
C ILE A 311 -3.25 -2.83 -16.24
N ALA A 312 -3.83 -1.63 -16.11
CA ALA A 312 -3.50 -0.47 -16.92
C ALA A 312 -2.04 -0.02 -16.76
N SER A 313 -1.51 -0.06 -15.53
CA SER A 313 -0.09 0.23 -15.27
C SER A 313 0.83 -0.81 -15.92
N ASN A 314 0.47 -2.10 -15.90
CA ASN A 314 1.22 -3.13 -16.61
C ASN A 314 1.14 -2.99 -18.13
N ILE A 315 -0.01 -2.58 -18.68
CA ILE A 315 -0.15 -2.25 -20.11
C ILE A 315 0.84 -1.14 -20.50
N GLY A 316 0.87 -0.04 -19.75
CA GLY A 316 1.84 1.04 -19.97
C GLY A 316 3.29 0.55 -19.87
N SER A 317 3.60 -0.31 -18.90
CA SER A 317 4.92 -0.92 -18.73
C SER A 317 5.32 -1.81 -19.91
N TYR A 318 4.38 -2.52 -20.52
CA TYR A 318 4.65 -3.37 -21.69
C TYR A 318 4.85 -2.54 -22.95
N TYR A 319 4.05 -1.48 -23.16
CA TYR A 319 4.33 -0.52 -24.23
C TYR A 319 5.73 0.10 -24.08
N ARG A 320 6.12 0.49 -22.87
CA ARG A 320 7.48 0.99 -22.57
C ARG A 320 8.55 -0.02 -22.97
N LYS A 321 8.41 -1.28 -22.52
CA LYS A 321 9.36 -2.37 -22.83
C LYS A 321 9.42 -2.71 -24.32
N LEU A 322 8.35 -2.48 -25.07
CA LEU A 322 8.30 -2.58 -26.53
C LEU A 322 8.89 -1.35 -27.25
N GLY A 323 9.31 -0.32 -26.50
CA GLY A 323 9.85 0.93 -27.05
C GLY A 323 8.78 1.94 -27.52
N ASN A 324 7.50 1.67 -27.27
CA ASN A 324 6.40 2.58 -27.62
C ASN A 324 6.14 3.57 -26.48
N PHE A 325 7.05 4.54 -26.34
CA PHE A 325 7.03 5.51 -25.24
C PHE A 325 5.82 6.45 -25.26
N ASP A 326 5.32 6.83 -26.44
CA ASP A 326 4.14 7.69 -26.54
C ASP A 326 2.88 7.00 -26.01
N GLU A 327 2.72 5.71 -26.33
CA GLU A 327 1.57 4.95 -25.84
C GLU A 327 1.72 4.64 -24.34
N ALA A 328 2.92 4.30 -23.88
CA ALA A 328 3.21 4.13 -22.47
C ALA A 328 2.84 5.39 -21.65
N LYS A 329 3.25 6.57 -22.13
CA LYS A 329 2.92 7.86 -21.52
C LYS A 329 1.41 8.06 -21.37
N LYS A 330 0.65 7.82 -22.43
CA LYS A 330 -0.81 7.98 -22.42
C LYS A 330 -1.46 7.13 -21.33
N TRP A 331 -1.03 5.88 -21.18
CA TRP A 331 -1.56 4.98 -20.14
C TRP A 331 -1.20 5.46 -18.74
N PHE A 332 0.05 5.80 -18.49
CA PHE A 332 0.48 6.26 -17.17
C PHE A 332 -0.21 7.56 -16.76
N GLU A 333 -0.23 8.57 -17.64
CA GLU A 333 -0.88 9.85 -17.36
C GLU A 333 -2.39 9.69 -17.15
N ALA A 334 -3.05 8.80 -17.88
CA ALA A 334 -4.47 8.53 -17.70
C ALA A 334 -4.79 7.91 -16.34
N VAL A 335 -4.02 6.89 -15.93
CA VAL A 335 -4.21 6.20 -14.65
C VAL A 335 -3.90 7.14 -13.48
N LEU A 336 -2.76 7.85 -13.53
CA LEU A 336 -2.36 8.79 -12.48
C LEU A 336 -3.37 9.93 -12.34
N PHE A 337 -3.82 10.51 -13.47
CA PHE A 337 -4.87 11.53 -13.44
C PHE A 337 -6.15 11.00 -12.79
N SER A 338 -6.56 9.78 -13.11
CA SER A 338 -7.77 9.18 -12.53
C SER A 338 -7.64 8.99 -11.01
N ILE A 339 -6.49 8.51 -10.55
CA ILE A 339 -6.20 8.34 -9.12
C ILE A 339 -6.21 9.70 -8.41
N ASP A 340 -5.54 10.70 -8.98
CA ASP A 340 -5.46 12.04 -8.40
C ASP A 340 -6.85 12.69 -8.31
N GLN A 341 -7.68 12.57 -9.34
CA GLN A 341 -9.04 13.11 -9.28
C GLN A 341 -9.85 12.44 -8.16
N ASN A 342 -9.81 11.11 -8.06
CA ASN A 342 -10.57 10.38 -7.05
C ASN A 342 -10.09 10.63 -5.62
N SER A 343 -8.79 10.88 -5.42
CA SER A 343 -8.19 11.12 -4.11
C SER A 343 -8.12 12.59 -3.70
N PHE A 344 -8.25 13.54 -4.65
CA PHE A 344 -8.00 14.97 -4.44
C PHE A 344 -8.69 15.58 -3.21
N ARG A 345 -9.90 15.12 -2.89
CA ARG A 345 -10.71 15.71 -1.80
C ARG A 345 -10.53 15.04 -0.46
N THR A 346 -9.98 13.84 -0.44
CA THR A 346 -9.91 12.99 0.75
C THR A 346 -8.48 12.74 1.18
N GLY A 347 -7.52 12.86 0.26
CA GLY A 347 -6.12 12.48 0.48
C GLY A 347 -5.97 10.98 0.72
N ILE A 348 -7.03 10.19 0.44
CA ILE A 348 -7.01 8.74 0.57
C ILE A 348 -6.75 8.19 -0.82
N TYR A 349 -5.59 7.56 -0.96
CA TYR A 349 -5.20 6.87 -2.18
C TYR A 349 -5.70 5.43 -2.14
N HIS A 350 -5.84 4.84 -3.32
CA HIS A 350 -6.27 3.46 -3.47
C HIS A 350 -5.05 2.58 -3.75
N TYR A 351 -5.15 1.32 -3.31
CA TYR A 351 -4.15 0.31 -3.65
C TYR A 351 -3.92 0.22 -5.16
N GLY A 352 -2.65 0.09 -5.55
CA GLY A 352 -2.20 0.14 -6.94
C GLY A 352 -1.63 1.52 -7.32
N PHE A 353 -1.78 2.55 -6.48
CA PHE A 353 -1.12 3.83 -6.65
C PHE A 353 0.42 3.71 -6.69
N ASP A 354 1.00 2.93 -5.78
CA ASP A 354 2.44 2.61 -5.77
C ASP A 354 2.90 1.98 -7.07
N ILE A 355 2.09 1.07 -7.62
CA ILE A 355 2.44 0.34 -8.85
C ILE A 355 2.30 1.24 -10.09
N ALA A 356 1.25 2.07 -10.15
CA ALA A 356 1.09 3.07 -11.20
C ALA A 356 2.26 4.06 -11.20
N TYR A 357 2.64 4.53 -10.01
CA TYR A 357 3.77 5.41 -9.85
C TYR A 357 5.09 4.75 -10.24
N GLY A 358 5.39 3.57 -9.69
CA GLY A 358 6.64 2.86 -9.99
C GLY A 358 6.80 2.56 -11.49
N CYS A 359 5.70 2.28 -12.20
CA CYS A 359 5.76 2.11 -13.65
C CYS A 359 6.01 3.44 -14.39
N TYR A 360 5.45 4.55 -13.92
CA TYR A 360 5.66 5.87 -14.51
C TYR A 360 7.06 6.43 -14.24
N ASP A 361 7.59 6.24 -13.03
CA ASP A 361 8.94 6.61 -12.65
C ASP A 361 9.99 5.91 -13.53
N ASN A 362 9.82 4.60 -13.74
CA ASN A 362 10.60 3.82 -14.69
C ASN A 362 10.54 4.39 -16.12
N TYR A 363 9.36 4.84 -16.57
CA TYR A 363 9.21 5.50 -17.86
C TYR A 363 9.97 6.84 -17.92
N LEU A 364 9.85 7.69 -16.89
CA LEU A 364 10.56 8.97 -16.83
C LEU A 364 12.08 8.78 -16.83
N GLY A 365 12.57 7.75 -16.14
CA GLY A 365 13.98 7.34 -16.16
C GLY A 365 14.45 6.98 -17.58
N ASP A 366 13.68 6.16 -18.32
CA ASP A 366 14.04 5.76 -19.69
C ASP A 366 14.09 6.94 -20.67
N ILE A 367 13.20 7.92 -20.51
CA ILE A 367 13.17 9.13 -21.36
C ILE A 367 14.06 10.26 -20.84
N ARG A 368 14.83 10.03 -19.77
CA ARG A 368 15.73 11.00 -19.10
C ARG A 368 15.05 12.30 -18.67
N CYS A 369 13.80 12.23 -18.24
CA CYS A 369 13.08 13.40 -17.73
C CYS A 369 13.33 13.57 -16.22
N LEU A 370 14.56 13.90 -15.84
CA LEU A 370 15.04 13.75 -14.45
C LEU A 370 14.69 14.93 -13.51
N ASP A 371 14.37 16.11 -14.05
CA ASP A 371 14.27 17.37 -13.27
C ASP A 371 13.15 17.37 -12.20
N HIS A 372 12.19 16.44 -12.26
CA HIS A 372 11.06 16.37 -11.30
C HIS A 372 10.94 15.03 -10.58
N ILE A 373 11.83 14.06 -10.84
CA ILE A 373 11.62 12.70 -10.35
C ILE A 373 11.85 12.57 -8.83
N VAL A 374 12.80 13.33 -8.28
CA VAL A 374 13.10 13.28 -6.83
C VAL A 374 11.92 13.83 -6.03
N GLU A 375 11.40 15.00 -6.39
CA GLU A 375 10.22 15.62 -5.73
C GLU A 375 8.98 14.72 -5.85
N MET A 376 8.79 14.11 -7.03
CA MET A 376 7.69 13.18 -7.27
C MET A 376 7.82 11.91 -6.40
N GLY A 377 9.04 11.41 -6.22
CA GLY A 377 9.35 10.27 -5.35
C GLY A 377 9.03 10.57 -3.88
N GLU A 378 9.39 11.77 -3.40
CA GLU A 378 9.05 12.22 -2.04
C GLU A 378 7.55 12.28 -1.81
N GLU A 379 6.80 12.85 -2.75
CA GLU A 379 5.35 12.94 -2.67
C GLU A 379 4.71 11.55 -2.61
N VAL A 380 5.19 10.60 -3.40
CA VAL A 380 4.66 9.23 -3.42
C VAL A 380 5.00 8.47 -2.15
N ILE A 381 6.23 8.56 -1.67
CA ILE A 381 6.62 7.93 -0.39
C ILE A 381 5.74 8.48 0.73
N LEU A 382 5.53 9.79 0.80
CA LEU A 382 4.62 10.38 1.79
C LEU A 382 3.22 9.77 1.70
N LYS A 383 2.65 9.66 0.49
CA LYS A 383 1.32 9.07 0.26
C LYS A 383 1.27 7.60 0.70
N LEU A 384 2.29 6.80 0.42
CA LEU A 384 2.35 5.40 0.86
C LEU A 384 2.44 5.26 2.38
N LEU A 385 3.20 6.13 3.03
CA LEU A 385 3.24 6.21 4.50
C LEU A 385 1.91 6.65 5.12
N LEU A 386 0.98 7.21 4.34
CA LEU A 386 -0.41 7.45 4.78
C LEU A 386 -1.30 6.18 4.64
N GLU A 387 -0.87 5.19 3.86
CA GLU A 387 -1.56 3.90 3.64
C GLU A 387 -1.03 2.75 4.52
N PHE A 388 -0.33 3.06 5.61
CA PHE A 388 0.20 2.13 6.64
C PHE A 388 1.12 0.99 6.14
N ARG A 389 1.38 0.88 4.84
CA ARG A 389 2.21 -0.13 4.21
C ARG A 389 3.45 0.48 3.58
N ILE A 390 4.51 -0.32 3.57
CA ILE A 390 5.84 0.09 3.10
C ILE A 390 6.45 -0.93 2.14
N SER A 391 5.67 -1.88 1.61
CA SER A 391 6.20 -3.04 0.86
C SER A 391 6.87 -2.71 -0.48
N SER A 392 6.68 -1.50 -1.00
CA SER A 392 7.26 -1.00 -2.26
C SER A 392 8.16 0.23 -2.07
N ILE A 393 8.38 0.70 -0.84
CA ILE A 393 9.13 1.94 -0.58
C ILE A 393 10.64 1.76 -0.85
N GLN A 394 11.18 0.56 -0.69
CA GLN A 394 12.58 0.24 -1.02
C GLN A 394 12.91 0.51 -2.49
N ASP A 395 11.99 0.17 -3.40
CA ASP A 395 12.15 0.42 -4.84
C ASP A 395 12.17 1.91 -5.15
N LEU A 396 11.29 2.68 -4.50
CA LEU A 396 11.21 4.12 -4.68
C LEU A 396 12.50 4.82 -4.22
N PHE A 397 13.03 4.44 -3.05
CA PHE A 397 14.31 4.98 -2.59
C PHE A 397 15.48 4.58 -3.49
N TYR A 398 15.47 3.36 -4.04
CA TYR A 398 16.47 2.96 -5.03
C TYR A 398 16.38 3.81 -6.30
N ASN A 399 15.17 4.03 -6.81
CA ASN A 399 14.95 4.85 -8.00
C ASN A 399 15.39 6.31 -7.76
N MET A 400 15.09 6.87 -6.58
CA MET A 400 15.63 8.18 -6.20
C MET A 400 17.17 8.19 -6.19
N ALA A 401 17.83 7.12 -5.69
CA ALA A 401 19.28 6.99 -5.73
C ALA A 401 19.82 6.94 -7.17
N TRP A 402 19.21 6.11 -8.01
CA TRP A 402 19.55 6.00 -9.43
C TRP A 402 19.42 7.36 -10.13
N ASN A 403 18.27 8.03 -10.00
CA ASN A 403 18.01 9.29 -10.66
C ASN A 403 18.94 10.40 -10.18
N ALA A 404 19.15 10.54 -8.87
CA ALA A 404 20.11 11.50 -8.33
C ALA A 404 21.54 11.24 -8.81
N TYR A 405 21.95 9.97 -8.94
CA TYR A 405 23.25 9.62 -9.52
C TYR A 405 23.37 10.02 -11.00
N GLU A 406 22.36 9.74 -11.81
CA GLU A 406 22.38 10.10 -13.24
C GLU A 406 22.38 11.64 -13.41
N ILE A 407 21.62 12.38 -12.58
CA ILE A 407 21.68 13.85 -12.58
C ILE A 407 23.07 14.35 -12.18
N ALA A 408 23.70 13.75 -11.16
CA ALA A 408 25.05 14.13 -10.74
C ALA A 408 26.10 13.97 -11.86
N ALA A 409 25.90 12.98 -12.74
CA ALA A 409 26.74 12.76 -13.91
C ALA A 409 26.50 13.80 -15.02
N GLU A 410 25.26 14.30 -15.17
CA GLU A 410 24.89 15.32 -16.15
C GLU A 410 25.18 16.77 -15.68
N LYS A 411 25.18 17.01 -14.35
CA LYS A 411 25.40 18.32 -13.70
C LYS A 411 26.57 18.28 -12.69
N PRO A 412 27.83 18.24 -13.15
CA PRO A 412 29.01 18.10 -12.27
C PRO A 412 29.14 19.21 -11.21
N GLU A 413 28.61 20.40 -11.48
CA GLU A 413 28.57 21.53 -10.56
C GLU A 413 27.71 21.27 -9.31
N GLU A 414 26.71 20.40 -9.42
CA GLU A 414 25.81 19.99 -8.33
C GLU A 414 26.17 18.61 -7.76
N TYR A 415 27.29 18.01 -8.19
CA TYR A 415 27.68 16.64 -7.83
C TYR A 415 27.68 16.40 -6.31
N ALA A 416 28.24 17.32 -5.52
CA ALA A 416 28.32 17.16 -4.06
C ALA A 416 26.93 17.14 -3.38
N PHE A 417 25.97 17.87 -3.94
CA PHE A 417 24.59 17.89 -3.46
C PHE A 417 23.89 16.58 -3.79
N PHE A 418 23.90 16.16 -5.06
CA PHE A 418 23.27 14.91 -5.49
C PHE A 418 23.94 13.66 -4.90
N ARG A 419 25.25 13.72 -4.62
CA ARG A 419 25.96 12.65 -3.92
C ARG A 419 25.38 12.36 -2.55
N GLN A 420 25.09 13.39 -1.77
CA GLN A 420 24.46 13.20 -0.47
C GLN A 420 23.06 12.59 -0.60
N ILE A 421 22.32 12.97 -1.65
CA ILE A 421 20.99 12.41 -1.94
C ILE A 421 21.11 10.92 -2.28
N TYR A 422 21.88 10.56 -3.31
CA TYR A 422 21.91 9.17 -3.77
C TYR A 422 22.54 8.22 -2.75
N GLU A 423 23.54 8.66 -1.97
CA GLU A 423 24.13 7.82 -0.91
C GLU A 423 23.11 7.55 0.20
N LYS A 424 22.35 8.58 0.60
CA LYS A 424 21.36 8.45 1.67
C LYS A 424 20.15 7.63 1.23
N THR A 425 19.60 7.89 0.05
CA THR A 425 18.44 7.14 -0.45
C THR A 425 18.80 5.68 -0.74
N PHE A 426 20.01 5.40 -1.23
CA PHE A 426 20.48 4.03 -1.41
C PHE A 426 20.56 3.27 -0.08
N ARG A 427 21.15 3.86 0.97
CA ARG A 427 21.20 3.24 2.31
C ARG A 427 19.83 2.99 2.92
N ILE A 428 18.89 3.93 2.73
CA ILE A 428 17.51 3.72 3.16
C ILE A 428 16.88 2.53 2.42
N SER A 429 17.09 2.44 1.10
CA SER A 429 16.62 1.29 0.30
C SER A 429 17.16 -0.04 0.83
N GLU A 430 18.46 -0.12 1.16
CA GLU A 430 19.09 -1.31 1.74
C GLU A 430 18.47 -1.71 3.08
N LEU A 431 18.29 -0.75 3.99
CA LEU A 431 17.74 -1.01 5.32
C LEU A 431 16.25 -1.39 5.26
N ILE A 432 15.46 -0.79 4.36
CA ILE A 432 14.04 -1.17 4.18
C ILE A 432 13.95 -2.57 3.57
N THR A 433 14.81 -2.88 2.60
CA THR A 433 14.94 -4.21 2.00
C THR A 433 15.23 -5.27 3.06
N GLU A 434 16.18 -4.99 3.96
CA GLU A 434 16.47 -5.84 5.11
C GLU A 434 15.27 -5.92 6.07
N PHE A 435 14.58 -4.81 6.31
CA PHE A 435 13.40 -4.76 7.17
C PHE A 435 12.29 -5.69 6.66
N LEU A 436 12.07 -5.73 5.35
CA LEU A 436 10.98 -6.46 4.70
C LEU A 436 11.30 -7.91 4.34
N TYR A 437 12.53 -8.38 4.58
CA TYR A 437 13.02 -9.68 4.09
C TYR A 437 12.92 -9.83 2.56
N ASP A 438 13.10 -8.73 1.82
CA ASP A 438 13.08 -8.77 0.36
C ASP A 438 14.43 -9.30 -0.17
N SER A 439 14.52 -10.63 -0.29
CA SER A 439 15.74 -11.31 -0.75
C SER A 439 16.14 -10.94 -2.17
N SER A 440 15.16 -10.69 -3.04
CA SER A 440 15.37 -10.32 -4.45
C SER A 440 16.05 -8.96 -4.55
N MET A 441 15.46 -7.96 -3.89
CA MET A 441 16.00 -6.61 -3.87
C MET A 441 17.35 -6.58 -3.15
N LYS A 442 17.54 -7.37 -2.08
CA LYS A 442 18.83 -7.47 -1.37
C LYS A 442 19.96 -7.92 -2.29
N ILE A 443 19.73 -8.96 -3.09
CA ILE A 443 20.71 -9.46 -4.06
C ILE A 443 20.99 -8.38 -5.11
N PHE A 444 19.96 -7.72 -5.62
CA PHE A 444 20.11 -6.65 -6.60
C PHE A 444 20.92 -5.47 -6.06
N LEU A 445 20.58 -4.93 -4.89
CA LEU A 445 21.27 -3.80 -4.26
C LEU A 445 22.75 -4.13 -3.99
N ALA A 446 23.07 -5.34 -3.54
CA ALA A 446 24.46 -5.77 -3.35
C ALA A 446 25.30 -5.68 -4.65
N THR A 447 24.70 -5.91 -5.83
CA THR A 447 25.42 -5.72 -7.11
C THR A 447 25.65 -4.25 -7.48
N LYS A 448 24.98 -3.33 -6.79
CA LYS A 448 25.00 -1.89 -7.05
C LYS A 448 25.74 -1.09 -5.97
N GLU A 449 26.05 -1.70 -4.83
CA GLU A 449 26.67 -1.03 -3.68
C GLU A 449 27.89 -0.20 -4.06
N SER A 450 28.85 -0.78 -4.80
CA SER A 450 30.07 -0.07 -5.23
C SER A 450 29.82 1.10 -6.20
N LYS A 451 28.65 1.16 -6.86
CA LYS A 451 28.25 2.29 -7.70
C LYS A 451 27.86 3.50 -6.84
N TYR A 452 27.15 3.26 -5.73
CA TYR A 452 26.50 4.31 -4.94
C TYR A 452 27.23 4.64 -3.64
N LEU A 453 28.00 3.71 -3.08
CA LEU A 453 28.77 3.85 -1.85
C LEU A 453 30.28 3.62 -2.13
N PRO A 454 30.94 4.50 -2.91
CA PRO A 454 32.34 4.36 -3.30
C PRO A 454 33.35 4.69 -2.19
#